data_AF-A0A7V6A6A9-F1
#
_entry.id   AF-A0A7V6A6A9-F1
#
_cell.length_a   1.000
_cell.length_b   1.000
_cell.length_c   1.000
_cell.angle_alpha   90.00
_cell.angle_beta   90.00
_cell.angle_gamma   90.00
#
_symmetry.space_group_name_H-M   'P 1'
#
loop_
_entity.id
_entity.type
_entity.pdbx_description
1 polymer ?
#
loop_
_entity_poly.entity_id
_entity_poly.type
_entity_poly.pdbx_seq_one_letter_code
_entity_poly.pdbx_strand_id
1 'polypeptide(L)'
;MTKMKNFLTLVVLLTFVVSVCGCATPSGTYNPEQSTAAGALGGAAAGAAIGSIIGAATGSPGTGAWVGAATGAIAGGVGGALYARHMNQQMRNRQMAAQQYNYNPSQGVLVDISQATATPNTVRPGQPVDMSMTYTVLNPDNTPTKVTLYREVRLNGQTVGQPNTVQLVNQNGTFEDRVAFTVPPVAGPGLYTVSNRVLTDYGSAERTTSFTVQ
;
A
#
# COMPACT_ATOMS: atom_id res chain seq x y z
N MET A 1 -7.91 -9.82 47.64
CA MET A 1 -7.87 -10.35 46.25
C MET A 1 -9.12 -10.04 45.41
N THR A 2 -10.13 -9.34 45.93
CA THR A 2 -11.40 -9.06 45.22
C THR A 2 -11.34 -7.87 44.25
N LYS A 3 -10.49 -6.86 44.50
CA LYS A 3 -10.38 -5.64 43.66
C LYS A 3 -9.86 -5.90 42.24
N MET A 4 -8.99 -6.90 42.05
CA MET A 4 -8.36 -7.17 40.76
C MET A 4 -9.30 -7.88 39.77
N LYS A 5 -10.22 -8.72 40.27
CA LYS A 5 -11.28 -9.34 39.47
C LYS A 5 -12.25 -8.28 38.93
N ASN A 6 -12.62 -7.29 39.75
CA ASN A 6 -13.54 -6.23 39.34
C ASN A 6 -12.92 -5.30 38.29
N PHE A 7 -11.61 -5.03 38.36
CA PHE A 7 -10.89 -4.25 37.35
C PHE A 7 -10.76 -5.00 36.02
N LEU A 8 -10.46 -6.31 36.06
CA LEU A 8 -10.40 -7.15 34.86
C LEU A 8 -11.76 -7.25 34.16
N THR A 9 -12.85 -7.40 34.94
CA THR A 9 -14.22 -7.41 34.39
C THR A 9 -14.57 -6.05 33.78
N LEU A 10 -14.15 -4.94 34.38
CA LEU A 10 -14.40 -3.59 33.84
C LEU A 10 -13.66 -3.35 32.51
N VAL A 11 -12.41 -3.81 32.41
CA VAL A 11 -11.60 -3.71 31.18
C VAL A 11 -12.21 -4.55 30.06
N VAL A 12 -12.63 -5.79 30.35
CA VAL A 12 -13.27 -6.69 29.38
C VAL A 12 -14.63 -6.13 28.91
N LEU A 13 -15.42 -5.57 29.83
CA LEU A 13 -16.70 -4.94 29.49
C LEU A 13 -16.50 -3.67 28.64
N LEU A 14 -15.46 -2.87 28.93
CA LEU A 14 -15.14 -1.66 28.18
C LEU A 14 -14.65 -2.01 26.75
N THR A 15 -13.84 -3.05 26.59
CA THR A 15 -13.48 -3.57 25.26
C THR A 15 -14.67 -4.09 24.48
N PHE A 16 -15.65 -4.72 25.15
CA PHE A 16 -16.87 -5.21 24.49
C PHE A 16 -17.79 -4.06 24.03
N VAL A 17 -17.90 -2.98 24.82
CA VAL A 17 -18.71 -1.80 24.46
C VAL A 17 -18.12 -1.02 23.28
N VAL A 18 -16.78 -0.90 23.20
CA VAL A 18 -16.12 -0.22 22.06
C VAL A 18 -16.28 -1.00 20.75
N SER A 19 -16.38 -2.33 20.80
CA SER A 19 -16.67 -3.16 19.62
C SER A 19 -18.08 -2.97 19.03
N VAL A 20 -19.03 -2.41 19.78
CA VAL A 20 -20.41 -2.17 19.28
C VAL A 20 -20.58 -0.77 18.66
N CYS A 21 -19.61 0.14 18.85
CA CYS A 21 -19.63 1.47 18.20
C CYS A 21 -18.95 1.48 16.82
N GLY A 22 -18.46 0.34 16.33
CA GLY A 22 -17.95 0.20 14.97
C GLY A 22 -19.03 -0.26 14.00
N CYS A 23 -19.94 0.63 13.60
CA CYS A 23 -20.85 0.57 12.43
C CYS A 23 -21.85 1.73 12.60
N ALA A 24 -22.18 2.61 11.66
CA ALA A 24 -21.95 2.71 10.24
C ALA A 24 -22.07 4.20 9.87
N THR A 25 -21.41 4.63 8.80
CA THR A 25 -21.69 5.93 8.17
C THR A 25 -23.18 6.00 7.82
N PRO A 26 -23.91 7.06 8.23
CA PRO A 26 -25.32 7.22 7.88
C PRO A 26 -25.49 7.16 6.37
N SER A 27 -26.33 6.23 5.91
CA SER A 27 -26.73 6.08 4.52
C SER A 27 -27.48 7.33 4.06
N GLY A 28 -26.84 8.13 3.21
CA GLY A 28 -27.46 9.26 2.53
C GLY A 28 -26.46 10.37 2.28
N THR A 29 -25.91 10.41 1.05
CA THR A 29 -24.84 11.31 0.57
C THR A 29 -23.44 10.83 0.93
N TYR A 30 -22.85 10.04 0.02
CA TYR A 30 -21.42 9.71 0.06
C TYR A 30 -20.62 10.98 -0.21
N ASN A 31 -20.17 11.63 0.85
CA ASN A 31 -19.23 12.74 0.76
C ASN A 31 -17.83 12.20 1.09
N PRO A 32 -16.98 11.94 0.08
CA PRO A 32 -15.70 11.25 0.25
C PRO A 32 -14.76 11.98 1.20
N GLU A 33 -14.87 13.31 1.31
CA GLU A 33 -14.05 14.11 2.24
C GLU A 33 -14.43 13.84 3.70
N GLN A 34 -15.72 13.67 3.98
CA GLN A 34 -16.26 13.51 5.33
C GLN A 34 -16.01 12.10 5.88
N SER A 35 -16.08 11.08 5.01
CA SER A 35 -15.72 9.70 5.36
C SER A 35 -14.22 9.51 5.54
N THR A 36 -13.40 10.18 4.72
CA THR A 36 -11.93 10.23 4.85
C THR A 36 -11.52 10.86 6.19
N ALA A 37 -12.07 12.03 6.51
CA ALA A 37 -11.78 12.70 7.78
C ALA A 37 -12.23 11.86 9.00
N ALA A 38 -13.40 11.24 8.93
CA ALA A 38 -13.90 10.37 9.99
C ALA A 38 -13.03 9.11 10.18
N GLY A 39 -12.60 8.47 9.09
CA GLY A 39 -11.67 7.34 9.14
C GLY A 39 -10.29 7.73 9.67
N ALA A 40 -9.81 8.94 9.32
CA ALA A 40 -8.49 9.42 9.72
C ALA A 40 -8.47 9.73 11.20
N LEU A 41 -9.50 10.42 11.68
CA LEU A 41 -9.67 10.72 13.10
C LEU A 41 -9.92 9.45 13.91
N GLY A 42 -10.74 8.51 13.41
CA GLY A 42 -10.99 7.23 14.07
C GLY A 42 -9.74 6.37 14.16
N GLY A 43 -9.02 6.25 13.05
CA GLY A 43 -7.74 5.55 12.98
C GLY A 43 -6.67 6.22 13.85
N ALA A 44 -6.56 7.55 13.82
CA ALA A 44 -5.61 8.30 14.64
C ALA A 44 -5.92 8.15 16.13
N ALA A 45 -7.18 8.25 16.53
CA ALA A 45 -7.58 8.12 17.92
C ALA A 45 -7.32 6.70 18.44
N ALA A 46 -7.69 5.67 17.66
CA ALA A 46 -7.43 4.28 18.01
C ALA A 46 -5.91 4.00 18.05
N GLY A 47 -5.19 4.50 17.06
CA GLY A 47 -3.74 4.40 16.96
C GLY A 47 -3.03 5.07 18.13
N ALA A 48 -3.41 6.29 18.51
CA ALA A 48 -2.85 6.98 19.68
C ALA A 48 -3.14 6.24 20.98
N ALA A 49 -4.36 5.74 21.15
CA ALA A 49 -4.72 4.97 22.34
C ALA A 49 -3.82 3.74 22.48
N ILE A 50 -3.68 2.94 21.43
CA ILE A 50 -2.83 1.74 21.44
C ILE A 50 -1.35 2.11 21.58
N GLY A 51 -0.89 3.11 20.82
CA GLY A 51 0.48 3.57 20.84
C GLY A 51 0.90 4.16 22.19
N SER A 52 -0.01 4.84 22.89
CA SER A 52 0.25 5.39 24.24
C SER A 52 0.51 4.29 25.28
N ILE A 53 -0.21 3.16 25.17
CA ILE A 53 -0.05 2.00 26.08
C ILE A 53 1.32 1.35 25.85
N ILE A 54 1.69 1.13 24.59
CA ILE A 54 2.99 0.55 24.22
C ILE A 54 4.13 1.50 24.61
N GLY A 55 3.97 2.80 24.35
CA GLY A 55 4.94 3.83 24.73
C GLY A 55 5.10 3.96 26.25
N ALA A 56 4.02 3.78 27.02
CA ALA A 56 4.11 3.77 28.48
C ALA A 56 4.99 2.62 28.99
N ALA A 57 4.95 1.46 28.33
CA ALA A 57 5.79 0.31 28.68
C ALA A 57 7.29 0.55 28.42
N THR A 58 7.63 1.47 27.51
CA THR A 58 9.02 1.83 27.17
C THR A 58 9.47 3.17 27.77
N GLY A 59 8.65 3.78 28.64
CA GLY A 59 8.97 5.05 29.32
C GLY A 59 8.67 6.32 28.50
N SER A 60 8.08 6.18 27.30
CA SER A 60 7.79 7.28 26.37
C SER A 60 6.34 7.23 25.85
N PRO A 61 5.33 7.38 26.73
CA PRO A 61 3.91 7.31 26.35
C PRO A 61 3.51 8.34 25.31
N GLY A 62 4.05 9.56 25.38
CA GLY A 62 3.77 10.62 24.40
C GLY A 62 4.30 10.28 23.01
N THR A 63 5.52 9.74 22.92
CA THR A 63 6.11 9.30 21.65
C THR A 63 5.34 8.12 21.07
N GLY A 64 4.96 7.14 21.90
CA GLY A 64 4.15 6.00 21.47
C GLY A 64 2.77 6.43 20.98
N ALA A 65 2.10 7.35 21.70
CA ALA A 65 0.81 7.91 21.28
C ALA A 65 0.90 8.63 19.94
N TRP A 66 1.94 9.43 19.73
CA TRP A 66 2.12 10.18 18.50
C TRP A 66 2.39 9.27 17.30
N VAL A 67 3.30 8.30 17.45
CA VAL A 67 3.58 7.30 16.41
C VAL A 67 2.33 6.48 16.11
N GLY A 68 1.63 6.03 17.16
CA GLY A 68 0.39 5.29 17.03
C GLY A 68 -0.70 6.09 16.31
N ALA A 69 -0.91 7.36 16.68
CA ALA A 69 -1.88 8.23 15.99
C ALA A 69 -1.50 8.46 14.54
N ALA A 70 -0.23 8.73 14.23
CA ALA A 70 0.21 8.94 12.86
C ALA A 70 -0.03 7.68 12.00
N THR A 71 0.34 6.50 12.51
CA THR A 71 0.13 5.22 11.81
C THR A 71 -1.36 4.90 11.67
N GLY A 72 -2.14 5.08 12.73
CA GLY A 72 -3.57 4.84 12.72
C GLY A 72 -4.32 5.79 11.80
N ALA A 73 -3.91 7.07 11.72
CA ALA A 73 -4.49 8.04 10.80
C ALA A 73 -4.28 7.64 9.34
N ILE A 74 -3.08 7.15 9.00
CA ILE A 74 -2.72 6.69 7.66
C ILE A 74 -3.50 5.42 7.30
N ALA A 75 -3.70 4.50 8.25
CA ALA A 75 -4.42 3.26 8.01
C ALA A 75 -5.95 3.43 7.96
N GLY A 76 -6.51 4.26 8.84
CA GLY A 76 -7.95 4.49 8.94
C GLY A 76 -8.48 5.59 8.03
N GLY A 77 -7.62 6.54 7.61
CA GLY A 77 -8.05 7.83 7.08
C GLY A 77 -8.01 8.06 5.60
N VAL A 78 -7.71 7.05 4.82
CA VAL A 78 -7.57 7.22 3.39
C VAL A 78 -8.84 6.71 2.71
N GLY A 79 -9.90 7.52 2.77
CA GLY A 79 -11.15 7.28 2.04
C GLY A 79 -11.11 7.74 0.57
N GLY A 80 -10.01 8.36 0.14
CA GLY A 80 -9.74 8.68 -1.27
C GLY A 80 -8.81 7.64 -1.90
N ALA A 81 -9.07 7.25 -3.15
CA ALA A 81 -8.14 6.41 -3.91
C ALA A 81 -6.81 7.16 -4.08
N LEU A 82 -5.76 6.75 -3.35
CA LEU A 82 -4.42 7.35 -3.48
C LEU A 82 -3.85 7.15 -4.88
N TYR A 83 -4.35 6.15 -5.60
CA TYR A 83 -3.90 5.78 -6.92
C TYR A 83 -4.89 6.27 -7.97
N ALA A 84 -4.39 7.01 -8.94
CA ALA A 84 -5.15 7.48 -10.09
C ALA A 84 -4.39 7.21 -11.39
N ARG A 85 -5.10 7.32 -12.53
CA ARG A 85 -4.52 7.27 -13.89
C ARG A 85 -3.64 6.04 -14.15
N HIS A 86 -4.14 4.86 -13.82
CA HIS A 86 -3.45 3.61 -14.15
C HIS A 86 -3.38 3.41 -15.67
N MET A 87 -2.19 3.13 -16.19
CA MET A 87 -1.95 2.84 -17.60
C MET A 87 -0.92 1.71 -17.73
N ASN A 88 -1.28 0.65 -18.45
CA ASN A 88 -0.38 -0.44 -18.79
C ASN A 88 -0.20 -0.52 -20.31
N GLN A 89 1.00 -0.24 -20.81
CA GLN A 89 1.30 -0.12 -22.24
C GLN A 89 2.33 -1.16 -22.66
N GLN A 90 2.09 -1.84 -23.78
CA GLN A 90 3.05 -2.79 -24.34
C GLN A 90 4.18 -2.03 -25.04
N MET A 91 5.40 -2.20 -24.54
CA MET A 91 6.61 -1.55 -25.08
C MET A 91 7.35 -2.44 -26.06
N ARG A 92 7.35 -3.75 -25.81
CA ARG A 92 7.97 -4.76 -26.68
C ARG A 92 7.05 -5.95 -26.82
N ASN A 93 6.90 -6.45 -28.05
CA ASN A 93 6.28 -7.73 -28.30
C ASN A 93 7.17 -8.89 -27.83
N ARG A 94 6.64 -10.12 -27.88
CA ARG A 94 7.38 -11.33 -27.50
C ARG A 94 8.76 -11.43 -28.16
N GLN A 95 8.85 -11.21 -29.48
CA GLN A 95 10.09 -11.42 -30.23
C GLN A 95 11.21 -10.51 -29.72
N MET A 96 10.93 -9.21 -29.60
CA MET A 96 11.90 -8.24 -29.09
C MET A 96 12.26 -8.48 -27.62
N ALA A 97 11.26 -8.83 -26.79
CA ALA A 97 11.51 -9.16 -25.39
C ALA A 97 12.36 -10.44 -25.25
N ALA A 98 12.05 -11.49 -26.01
CA ALA A 98 12.82 -12.74 -25.97
C ALA A 98 14.28 -12.54 -26.39
N GLN A 99 14.54 -11.70 -27.39
CA GLN A 99 15.90 -11.33 -27.80
C GLN A 99 16.65 -10.59 -26.69
N GLN A 100 16.01 -9.61 -26.05
CA GLN A 100 16.64 -8.85 -24.95
C GLN A 100 17.08 -9.76 -23.80
N TYR A 101 16.29 -10.76 -23.46
CA TYR A 101 16.56 -11.67 -22.35
C TYR A 101 17.32 -12.93 -22.77
N ASN A 102 17.68 -13.09 -24.05
CA ASN A 102 18.18 -14.35 -24.61
C ASN A 102 17.32 -15.55 -24.19
N TYR A 103 16.00 -15.34 -24.21
CA TYR A 103 15.03 -16.29 -23.69
C TYR A 103 14.93 -17.52 -24.59
N ASN A 104 15.05 -18.69 -23.99
CA ASN A 104 14.78 -19.98 -24.62
C ASN A 104 13.56 -20.62 -23.92
N PRO A 105 12.53 -21.07 -24.66
CA PRO A 105 11.36 -21.74 -24.07
C PRO A 105 11.68 -22.91 -23.14
N SER A 106 12.83 -23.59 -23.31
CA SER A 106 13.27 -24.66 -22.41
C SER A 106 13.60 -24.20 -20.98
N GLN A 107 13.80 -22.89 -20.79
CA GLN A 107 14.07 -22.27 -19.48
C GLN A 107 12.80 -22.14 -18.61
N GLY A 108 11.61 -22.37 -19.19
CA GLY A 108 10.33 -22.18 -18.50
C GLY A 108 9.83 -20.74 -18.60
N VAL A 109 9.02 -20.30 -17.63
CA VAL A 109 8.43 -18.95 -17.63
C VAL A 109 9.44 -17.91 -17.12
N LEU A 110 9.54 -16.79 -17.80
CA LEU A 110 10.29 -15.61 -17.39
C LEU A 110 9.32 -14.52 -16.92
N VAL A 111 9.51 -14.07 -15.68
CA VAL A 111 8.88 -12.87 -15.12
C VAL A 111 10.01 -12.00 -14.55
N ASP A 112 10.11 -10.76 -15.01
CA ASP A 112 11.16 -9.84 -14.57
C ASP A 112 10.64 -8.40 -14.47
N ILE A 113 11.24 -7.61 -13.57
CA ILE A 113 11.04 -6.16 -13.49
C ILE A 113 12.39 -5.49 -13.73
N SER A 114 12.60 -5.01 -14.95
CA SER A 114 13.86 -4.40 -15.35
C SER A 114 14.05 -3.01 -14.74
N GLN A 115 12.96 -2.27 -14.49
CA GLN A 115 13.01 -0.90 -13.97
C GLN A 115 11.79 -0.59 -13.10
N ALA A 116 12.00 0.22 -12.05
CA ALA A 116 10.96 0.82 -11.25
C ALA A 116 11.38 2.24 -10.83
N THR A 117 10.48 3.21 -10.95
CA THR A 117 10.76 4.64 -10.67
C THR A 117 9.63 5.28 -9.88
N ALA A 118 9.97 6.27 -9.06
CA ALA A 118 9.04 7.17 -8.40
C ALA A 118 9.49 8.62 -8.66
N THR A 119 8.66 9.41 -9.34
CA THR A 119 9.02 10.74 -9.82
C THR A 119 7.93 11.76 -9.46
N PRO A 120 8.26 12.90 -8.83
CA PRO A 120 9.59 13.26 -8.36
C PRO A 120 10.00 12.42 -7.15
N ASN A 121 11.31 12.28 -6.94
CA ASN A 121 11.86 11.51 -5.82
C ASN A 121 11.81 12.26 -4.47
N THR A 122 11.37 13.52 -4.48
CA THR A 122 11.14 14.35 -3.30
C THR A 122 9.84 15.12 -3.49
N VAL A 123 8.92 15.00 -2.52
CA VAL A 123 7.56 15.55 -2.55
C VAL A 123 7.15 16.07 -1.18
N ARG A 124 6.04 16.82 -1.15
CA ARG A 124 5.35 17.23 0.08
C ARG A 124 4.05 16.44 0.24
N PRO A 125 3.48 16.36 1.45
CA PRO A 125 2.13 15.81 1.64
C PRO A 125 1.11 16.44 0.66
N GLY A 126 0.23 15.61 0.09
CA GLY A 126 -0.76 16.02 -0.91
C GLY A 126 -0.24 16.12 -2.35
N GLN A 127 1.07 16.07 -2.60
CA GLN A 127 1.61 16.09 -3.96
C GLN A 127 1.57 14.69 -4.61
N PRO A 128 1.43 14.62 -5.94
CA PRO A 128 1.50 13.36 -6.66
C PRO A 128 2.96 12.88 -6.83
N VAL A 129 3.11 11.57 -6.89
CA VAL A 129 4.31 10.83 -7.31
C VAL A 129 3.89 9.90 -8.44
N ASP A 130 4.41 10.13 -9.64
CA ASP A 130 4.26 9.22 -10.77
C ASP A 130 5.16 8.00 -10.55
N MET A 131 4.55 6.84 -10.39
CA MET A 131 5.24 5.57 -10.23
C MET A 131 5.15 4.78 -11.53
N SER A 132 6.29 4.29 -12.02
CA SER A 132 6.39 3.45 -13.21
C SER A 132 7.13 2.16 -12.89
N MET A 133 6.73 1.05 -13.51
CA MET A 133 7.55 -0.15 -13.60
C MET A 133 7.54 -0.72 -15.01
N THR A 134 8.71 -1.13 -15.49
CA THR A 134 8.87 -1.86 -16.74
C THR A 134 9.08 -3.33 -16.40
N TYR A 135 8.17 -4.18 -16.88
CA TYR A 135 8.18 -5.61 -16.58
C TYR A 135 8.03 -6.45 -17.85
N THR A 136 8.57 -7.66 -17.80
CA THR A 136 8.53 -8.63 -18.90
C THR A 136 7.88 -9.92 -18.42
N VAL A 137 6.97 -10.45 -19.23
CA VAL A 137 6.38 -11.78 -19.04
C VAL A 137 6.55 -12.56 -20.35
N LEU A 138 7.23 -13.71 -20.28
CA LEU A 138 7.38 -14.66 -21.38
C LEU A 138 7.09 -16.07 -20.87
N ASN A 139 6.21 -16.79 -21.55
CA ASN A 139 6.00 -18.22 -21.33
C ASN A 139 6.36 -19.05 -22.59
N PRO A 140 6.62 -20.37 -22.43
CA PRO A 140 6.97 -21.24 -23.54
C PRO A 140 5.87 -21.32 -24.61
N ASP A 141 4.62 -21.46 -24.18
CA ASP A 141 3.45 -21.77 -25.03
C ASP A 141 2.92 -20.58 -25.83
N ASN A 142 3.47 -19.39 -25.58
CA ASN A 142 3.00 -18.13 -26.16
C ASN A 142 1.56 -17.73 -25.85
N THR A 143 1.00 -18.25 -24.76
CA THR A 143 -0.39 -17.97 -24.44
C THR A 143 -0.51 -16.68 -23.63
N PRO A 144 -1.64 -15.97 -23.72
CA PRO A 144 -1.92 -14.86 -22.82
C PRO A 144 -1.80 -15.31 -21.36
N THR A 145 -1.17 -14.50 -20.52
CA THR A 145 -0.93 -14.78 -19.11
C THR A 145 -1.72 -13.82 -18.23
N LYS A 146 -2.39 -14.36 -17.20
CA LYS A 146 -2.97 -13.53 -16.14
C LYS A 146 -1.83 -12.91 -15.32
N VAL A 147 -1.84 -11.60 -15.20
CA VAL A 147 -0.84 -10.83 -14.47
C VAL A 147 -1.54 -10.03 -13.38
N THR A 148 -1.01 -10.10 -12.17
CA THR A 148 -1.39 -9.22 -11.06
C THR A 148 -0.24 -8.27 -10.80
N LEU A 149 -0.50 -6.98 -11.00
CA LEU A 149 0.41 -5.90 -10.64
C LEU A 149 0.06 -5.45 -9.22
N TYR A 150 1.05 -5.42 -8.34
CA TYR A 150 0.89 -5.01 -6.95
C TYR A 150 1.93 -3.93 -6.61
N ARG A 151 1.47 -2.79 -6.10
CA ARG A 151 2.33 -1.74 -5.55
C ARG A 151 1.93 -1.38 -4.14
N GLU A 152 2.93 -1.37 -3.26
CA GLU A 152 2.75 -1.01 -1.86
C GLU A 152 3.73 0.07 -1.47
N VAL A 153 3.20 1.19 -0.98
CA VAL A 153 3.98 2.26 -0.38
C VAL A 153 4.12 2.00 1.12
N ARG A 154 5.34 2.10 1.65
CA ARG A 154 5.61 1.92 3.08
C ARG A 154 6.45 3.07 3.65
N LEU A 155 6.17 3.43 4.89
CA LEU A 155 7.00 4.29 5.73
C LEU A 155 7.42 3.47 6.96
N ASN A 156 8.73 3.35 7.22
CA ASN A 156 9.27 2.56 8.33
C ASN A 156 8.71 1.12 8.39
N GLY A 157 8.50 0.51 7.23
CA GLY A 157 7.94 -0.84 7.10
C GLY A 157 6.42 -0.94 7.27
N GLN A 158 5.74 0.15 7.62
CA GLN A 158 4.28 0.21 7.72
C GLN A 158 3.65 0.63 6.40
N THR A 159 2.61 -0.07 5.97
CA THR A 159 1.84 0.24 4.76
C THR A 159 1.20 1.63 4.87
N VAL A 160 1.33 2.42 3.81
CA VAL A 160 0.74 3.76 3.67
C VAL A 160 -0.47 3.66 2.75
N GLY A 161 -1.67 3.77 3.33
CA GLY A 161 -2.93 3.57 2.61
C GLY A 161 -3.14 2.14 2.13
N GLN A 162 -4.03 1.95 1.15
CA GLN A 162 -4.27 0.63 0.56
C GLN A 162 -3.29 0.37 -0.59
N PRO A 163 -2.67 -0.82 -0.70
CA PRO A 163 -1.86 -1.18 -1.85
C PRO A 163 -2.65 -1.11 -3.15
N ASN A 164 -2.02 -0.65 -4.23
CA ASN A 164 -2.61 -0.73 -5.56
C ASN A 164 -2.47 -2.15 -6.10
N THR A 165 -3.60 -2.76 -6.44
CA THR A 165 -3.63 -4.09 -7.07
C THR A 165 -4.44 -4.02 -8.35
N VAL A 166 -3.84 -4.43 -9.46
CA VAL A 166 -4.52 -4.50 -10.78
C VAL A 166 -4.35 -5.89 -11.36
N GLN A 167 -5.45 -6.50 -11.79
CA GLN A 167 -5.43 -7.76 -12.52
C GLN A 167 -5.68 -7.49 -14.00
N LEU A 168 -4.85 -8.08 -14.85
CA LEU A 168 -4.90 -7.92 -16.29
C LEU A 168 -4.49 -9.21 -16.99
N VAL A 169 -4.76 -9.30 -18.29
CA VAL A 169 -4.34 -10.43 -19.13
C VAL A 169 -3.47 -9.86 -20.24
N ASN A 170 -2.20 -10.26 -20.24
CA ASN A 170 -1.22 -9.78 -21.20
C ASN A 170 -0.82 -10.88 -22.18
N GLN A 171 -0.58 -10.48 -23.43
CA GLN A 171 0.26 -11.26 -24.33
C GLN A 171 1.70 -11.28 -23.83
N ASN A 172 2.51 -12.24 -24.28
CA ASN A 172 3.94 -12.22 -23.99
C ASN A 172 4.63 -10.95 -24.52
N GLY A 173 5.50 -10.37 -23.70
CA GLY A 173 6.22 -9.14 -24.05
C GLY A 173 6.69 -8.35 -22.84
N THR A 174 7.18 -7.14 -23.11
CA THR A 174 7.56 -6.15 -22.11
C THR A 174 6.54 -5.04 -22.09
N PHE A 175 6.13 -4.63 -20.89
CA PHE A 175 5.12 -3.62 -20.63
C PHE A 175 5.68 -2.56 -19.71
N GLU A 176 5.20 -1.34 -19.88
CA GLU A 176 5.38 -0.26 -18.91
C GLU A 176 4.03 0.00 -18.23
N ASP A 177 4.01 -0.17 -16.92
CA ASP A 177 2.86 0.14 -16.10
C ASP A 177 3.11 1.40 -15.28
N ARG A 178 2.17 2.34 -15.33
CA ARG A 178 2.24 3.64 -14.67
C ARG A 178 1.01 3.89 -13.82
N VAL A 179 1.23 4.49 -12.65
CA VAL A 179 0.15 4.96 -11.77
C VAL A 179 0.59 6.23 -11.04
N ALA A 180 -0.30 7.20 -10.92
CA ALA A 180 -0.07 8.38 -10.10
C ALA A 180 -0.50 8.08 -8.66
N PHE A 181 0.42 8.26 -7.70
CA PHE A 181 0.15 8.13 -6.27
C PHE A 181 0.14 9.49 -5.60
N THR A 182 -0.95 9.87 -4.96
CA THR A 182 -1.03 11.09 -4.16
C THR A 182 -0.54 10.80 -2.74
N VAL A 183 0.50 11.51 -2.28
CA VAL A 183 0.97 11.39 -0.90
C VAL A 183 -0.16 11.83 0.04
N PRO A 184 -0.54 11.04 1.06
CA PRO A 184 -1.57 11.44 2.01
C PRO A 184 -1.26 12.81 2.66
N PRO A 185 -2.24 13.72 2.86
CA PRO A 185 -1.99 15.02 3.49
C PRO A 185 -1.42 14.93 4.92
N VAL A 186 -1.69 13.82 5.61
CA VAL A 186 -1.21 13.52 6.97
C VAL A 186 0.09 12.70 6.98
N ALA A 187 0.71 12.49 5.82
CA ALA A 187 1.95 11.75 5.68
C ALA A 187 3.07 12.44 6.46
N GLY A 188 3.73 11.70 7.35
CA GLY A 188 4.93 12.18 8.04
C GLY A 188 6.13 12.31 7.09
N PRO A 189 7.12 13.15 7.40
CA PRO A 189 8.33 13.23 6.60
C PRO A 189 9.14 11.92 6.70
N GLY A 190 9.92 11.62 5.67
CA GLY A 190 10.80 10.45 5.67
C GLY A 190 10.96 9.80 4.31
N LEU A 191 11.68 8.68 4.29
CA LEU A 191 11.87 7.85 3.11
C LEU A 191 10.70 6.87 2.98
N TYR A 192 9.96 7.00 1.89
CA TYR A 192 8.88 6.10 1.52
C TYR A 192 9.42 5.09 0.52
N THR A 193 9.29 3.81 0.85
CA THR A 193 9.66 2.72 -0.06
C THR A 193 8.44 2.25 -0.83
N VAL A 194 8.65 1.86 -2.08
CA VAL A 194 7.61 1.35 -2.97
C VAL A 194 8.02 -0.05 -3.41
N SER A 195 7.35 -1.08 -2.90
CA SER A 195 7.51 -2.45 -3.39
C SER A 195 6.64 -2.62 -4.63
N ASN A 196 7.26 -2.92 -5.77
CA ASN A 196 6.58 -3.20 -7.04
C ASN A 196 6.70 -4.69 -7.32
N ARG A 197 5.56 -5.37 -7.46
CA ARG A 197 5.51 -6.81 -7.66
C ARG A 197 4.67 -7.14 -8.89
N VAL A 198 5.17 -8.09 -9.66
CA VAL A 198 4.46 -8.70 -10.78
C VAL A 198 4.27 -10.16 -10.42
N LEU A 199 3.01 -10.60 -10.35
CA LEU A 199 2.65 -11.97 -10.07
C LEU A 199 1.94 -12.58 -11.27
N THR A 200 2.30 -13.80 -11.59
CA THR A 200 1.62 -14.66 -12.56
C THR A 200 1.32 -16.00 -11.90
N ASP A 201 0.55 -16.85 -12.56
CA ASP A 201 0.30 -18.21 -12.06
C ASP A 201 1.58 -19.08 -12.02
N TYR A 202 2.65 -18.66 -12.70
CA TYR A 202 3.87 -19.44 -12.90
C TYR A 202 5.10 -18.87 -12.15
N GLY A 203 5.00 -17.66 -11.60
CA GLY A 203 6.14 -16.99 -10.98
C GLY A 203 5.88 -15.52 -10.69
N SER A 204 6.85 -14.90 -10.01
CA SER A 204 6.76 -13.49 -9.62
C SER A 204 8.12 -12.80 -9.65
N ALA A 205 8.10 -11.49 -9.87
CA ALA A 205 9.26 -10.62 -9.71
C ALA A 205 8.92 -9.45 -8.78
N GLU A 206 9.92 -8.93 -8.07
CA GLU A 206 9.79 -7.77 -7.19
C GLU A 206 10.95 -6.80 -7.41
N ARG A 207 10.64 -5.49 -7.40
CA ARG A 207 11.64 -4.42 -7.41
C ARG A 207 11.19 -3.25 -6.55
N THR A 208 12.09 -2.78 -5.71
CA THR A 208 11.84 -1.64 -4.83
C THR A 208 12.33 -0.33 -5.47
N THR A 209 11.57 0.73 -5.29
CA THR A 209 11.99 2.12 -5.52
C THR A 209 11.63 2.97 -4.30
N SER A 210 11.92 4.26 -4.31
CA SER A 210 11.64 5.14 -3.18
C SER A 210 11.48 6.60 -3.56
N PHE A 211 10.75 7.34 -2.74
CA PHE A 211 10.70 8.80 -2.76
C PHE A 211 10.75 9.34 -1.32
N THR A 212 11.11 10.61 -1.16
CA THR A 212 11.20 11.27 0.15
C THR A 212 10.05 12.25 0.30
N VAL A 213 9.41 12.24 1.48
CA VAL A 213 8.46 13.29 1.88
C VAL A 213 9.16 14.27 2.81
N GLN A 214 9.04 15.57 2.52
CA GLN A 214 9.63 16.68 3.29
C GLN A 214 8.58 17.73 3.65
#